data_AF-A0A538P350-F1
#
_entry.id   AF-A0A538P350-F1
#
_cell.length_a   1.000
_cell.length_b   1.000
_cell.length_c   1.000
_cell.angle_alpha   90.00
_cell.angle_beta   90.00
_cell.angle_gamma   90.00
#
_symmetry.space_group_name_H-M   'P 1'
#
loop_
_entity.id
_entity.type
_entity.pdbx_description
1 polymer ?
#
loop_
_entity_poly.entity_id
_entity_poly.type
_entity_poly.pdbx_seq_one_letter_code
_entity_poly.pdbx_strand_id
1 'polypeptide(L)'
;METSQRRGVLDLHSSGEGPTLIASLPKNSVSLAAQAEEGGADAIMVNVEGEDASCPGHLGSYELHNVYIRDVISTVSLPCGIFIGGAKPLTPEYWETIATAGFAFVDMYAHQMPLFVLNDSRVRKFLAIS
;
A
#
# COMPACT_ATOMS: atom_id res chain seq x y z
N MET A 1 -3.65 14.03 -24.65
CA MET A 1 -4.19 13.54 -23.36
C MET A 1 -3.00 12.97 -22.61
N GLU A 2 -2.34 13.81 -21.81
CA GLU A 2 -1.29 13.34 -20.89
C GLU A 2 -1.96 12.46 -19.85
N THR A 3 -1.60 11.18 -19.85
CA THR A 3 -1.82 10.32 -18.69
C THR A 3 -1.06 10.94 -17.54
N SER A 4 -1.76 11.46 -16.55
CA SER A 4 -1.18 11.86 -15.27
C SER A 4 -0.51 10.63 -14.66
N GLN A 5 0.80 10.52 -14.91
CA GLN A 5 1.64 9.46 -14.44
C GLN A 5 1.78 9.68 -12.94
N ARG A 6 0.97 8.96 -12.14
CA ARG A 6 1.07 8.98 -10.68
C ARG A 6 2.53 8.74 -10.32
N ARG A 7 3.14 9.69 -9.60
CA ARG A 7 4.53 9.55 -9.13
C ARG A 7 4.63 8.26 -8.32
N GLY A 8 5.46 7.32 -8.78
CA GLY A 8 5.71 6.10 -8.04
C GLY A 8 6.54 6.39 -6.80
N VAL A 9 6.45 5.54 -5.78
CA VAL A 9 7.25 5.68 -4.54
C VAL A 9 8.77 5.71 -4.80
N LEU A 10 9.24 5.04 -5.85
CA LEU A 10 10.64 5.05 -6.30
C LEU A 10 11.00 6.30 -7.12
N ASP A 11 10.00 7.06 -7.58
CA ASP A 11 10.18 8.33 -8.30
C ASP A 11 10.09 9.54 -7.36
N LEU A 12 9.88 9.32 -6.06
CA LEU A 12 9.84 10.38 -5.04
C LEU A 12 11.22 11.01 -4.81
N HIS A 13 12.30 10.32 -5.19
CA HIS A 13 13.67 10.82 -5.07
C HIS A 13 14.37 10.96 -6.43
N SER A 14 14.06 12.03 -7.16
CA SER A 14 14.95 12.56 -8.21
C SER A 14 15.77 13.78 -7.76
N SER A 15 15.55 14.28 -6.53
CA SER A 15 16.22 15.46 -5.96
C SER A 15 16.50 15.22 -4.48
N GLY A 16 17.75 14.91 -4.12
CA GLY A 16 18.12 14.35 -2.82
C GLY A 16 17.87 15.24 -1.60
N GLU A 17 17.61 14.58 -0.46
CA GLU A 17 18.19 14.79 0.88
C GLU A 17 17.43 13.86 1.87
N GLY A 18 18.00 12.69 2.20
CA GLY A 18 17.49 11.80 3.26
C GLY A 18 16.68 10.57 2.81
N PRO A 19 16.42 9.63 3.74
CA PRO A 19 15.67 8.40 3.48
C PRO A 19 14.17 8.70 3.23
N THR A 20 13.53 7.88 2.39
CA THR A 20 12.06 7.93 2.19
C THR A 20 11.33 7.44 3.44
N LEU A 21 10.38 8.24 3.93
CA LEU A 21 9.53 7.89 5.07
C LEU A 21 8.16 7.39 4.60
N ILE A 22 7.89 6.10 4.82
CA ILE A 22 6.58 5.50 4.57
C ILE A 22 5.85 5.34 5.90
N ALA A 23 4.71 6.02 6.05
CA ALA A 23 3.89 5.92 7.25
C ALA A 23 2.92 4.73 7.16
N SER A 24 3.22 3.65 7.90
CA SER A 24 2.30 2.53 8.08
C SER A 24 1.18 2.92 9.05
N LEU A 25 -0.07 2.88 8.58
CA LEU A 25 -1.20 3.29 9.41
C LEU A 25 -1.63 2.13 10.33
N PRO A 26 -1.73 2.36 11.66
CA PRO A 26 -2.24 1.33 12.58
C PRO A 26 -3.74 1.03 12.36
N LYS A 27 -4.44 1.93 11.64
CA LYS A 27 -5.82 1.77 11.20
C LYS A 27 -6.02 2.54 9.91
N ASN A 28 -6.78 1.98 8.97
CA ASN A 28 -7.20 2.68 7.76
C ASN A 28 -8.15 3.82 8.15
N SER A 29 -7.61 5.03 8.30
CA SER A 29 -8.32 6.24 8.72
C SER A 29 -7.79 7.45 7.99
N VAL A 30 -8.69 8.25 7.44
CA VAL A 30 -8.37 9.53 6.80
C VAL A 30 -7.63 10.45 7.76
N SER A 31 -8.04 10.49 9.04
CA SER A 31 -7.40 11.36 10.03
C SER A 31 -5.92 11.02 10.26
N LEU A 32 -5.59 9.73 10.28
CA LEU A 32 -4.21 9.27 10.49
C LEU A 32 -3.37 9.50 9.23
N ALA A 33 -3.95 9.28 8.05
CA ALA A 33 -3.29 9.55 6.79
C ALA A 33 -2.95 11.03 6.62
N ALA A 34 -3.90 11.92 6.94
CA ALA A 34 -3.68 13.37 6.89
C ALA A 34 -2.60 13.82 7.89
N GLN A 35 -2.62 13.29 9.12
CA GLN A 35 -1.59 13.58 10.12
C GLN A 35 -0.20 13.09 9.71
N ALA A 36 -0.12 11.93 9.04
CA ALA A 36 1.14 11.42 8.51
C ALA A 36 1.67 12.29 7.36
N GLU A 37 0.78 12.76 6.47
CA GLU A 37 1.12 13.70 5.40
C GLU A 37 1.61 15.05 5.96
N GLU A 38 0.89 15.63 6.92
CA GLU A 38 1.30 16.85 7.64
C GLU A 38 2.63 16.67 8.39
N GLY A 39 2.90 15.45 8.86
CA GLY A 39 4.14 15.07 9.53
C GLY A 39 5.34 14.86 8.61
N GLY A 40 5.18 15.02 7.29
CA GLY A 40 6.26 14.89 6.32
C GLY A 40 6.53 13.46 5.86
N ALA A 41 5.53 12.57 5.90
CA ALA A 41 5.64 11.29 5.21
C ALA A 41 5.76 11.50 3.69
N ASP A 42 6.50 10.62 3.03
CA ASP A 42 6.62 10.60 1.56
C ASP A 42 5.56 9.68 0.94
N ALA A 43 5.05 8.72 1.71
CA ALA A 43 4.02 7.80 1.29
C ALA A 43 3.20 7.30 2.48
N ILE A 44 1.97 6.87 2.20
CA ILE A 44 1.08 6.26 3.19
C ILE A 44 0.96 4.76 2.88
N MET A 45 1.01 3.90 3.89
CA MET A 45 0.75 2.48 3.74
C MET A 45 -0.46 2.07 4.57
N VAL A 46 -1.51 1.59 3.89
CA VAL A 46 -2.68 0.99 4.53
C VAL A 46 -2.44 -0.49 4.74
N ASN A 47 -3.14 -1.06 5.73
CA ASN A 47 -2.98 -2.46 6.10
C ASN A 47 -4.32 -3.19 5.96
N VAL A 48 -4.28 -4.41 5.45
CA VAL A 48 -5.39 -5.37 5.53
C VAL A 48 -4.86 -6.64 6.20
N GLU A 49 -5.66 -7.71 6.29
CA GLU A 49 -5.28 -8.96 6.94
C GLU A 49 -3.84 -9.37 6.60
N GLY A 50 -3.01 -9.35 7.64
CA GLY A 50 -1.58 -9.54 7.57
C GLY A 50 -1.09 -10.32 8.79
N GLU A 51 -0.20 -11.29 8.60
CA GLU A 51 0.54 -11.94 9.70
C GLU A 51 1.80 -11.12 9.99
N ASP A 52 1.62 -9.88 10.45
CA ASP A 52 2.74 -9.08 10.94
C ASP A 52 2.64 -8.93 12.47
N ALA A 53 3.71 -9.33 13.16
CA ALA A 53 3.86 -9.17 14.60
C ALA A 53 3.89 -7.69 15.04
N SER A 54 4.14 -6.76 14.11
CA SER A 54 4.20 -5.32 14.36
C SER A 54 2.85 -4.59 14.28
N CYS A 55 1.82 -5.23 13.69
CA CYS A 55 0.48 -4.66 13.55
C CYS A 55 -0.50 -5.37 14.51
N PRO A 56 -0.81 -4.79 15.69
CA PRO A 56 -1.76 -5.38 16.63
C PRO A 56 -3.18 -5.20 16.11
N GLY A 57 -3.63 -6.12 15.26
CA GLY A 57 -5.03 -6.18 14.84
C GLY A 57 -5.24 -6.92 13.53
N HIS A 58 -6.07 -7.96 13.56
CA HIS A 58 -6.70 -8.50 12.36
C HIS A 58 -7.66 -7.43 11.81
N LEU A 59 -7.17 -6.53 10.95
CA LEU A 59 -8.02 -5.54 10.29
C LEU A 59 -9.11 -6.28 9.47
N GLY A 60 -8.73 -7.36 8.79
CA GLY A 60 -9.66 -8.19 8.00
C GLY A 60 -9.46 -7.95 6.51
N SER A 61 -10.36 -8.47 5.68
CA SER A 61 -10.16 -8.47 4.23
C SER A 61 -10.25 -7.07 3.61
N TYR A 62 -9.68 -6.89 2.43
CA TYR A 62 -9.75 -5.64 1.70
C TYR A 62 -11.21 -5.19 1.45
N GLU A 63 -12.13 -6.11 1.22
CA GLU A 63 -13.55 -5.80 1.03
C GLU A 63 -14.18 -5.12 2.25
N LEU A 64 -13.77 -5.50 3.46
CA LEU A 64 -14.26 -4.87 4.70
C LEU A 64 -13.70 -3.47 4.88
N HIS A 65 -12.51 -3.21 4.33
CA HIS A 65 -11.80 -1.95 4.48
C HIS A 65 -11.89 -1.04 3.26
N ASN A 66 -12.54 -1.47 2.18
CA ASN A 66 -12.45 -0.82 0.89
C ASN A 66 -12.91 0.66 0.93
N VAL A 67 -13.95 0.98 1.70
CA VAL A 67 -14.45 2.36 1.84
C VAL A 67 -13.38 3.21 2.51
N TYR A 68 -12.86 2.79 3.66
CA TYR A 68 -11.85 3.52 4.41
C TYR A 68 -10.55 3.69 3.61
N ILE A 69 -10.13 2.66 2.89
CA ILE A 69 -8.94 2.70 2.05
C ILE A 69 -9.13 3.68 0.88
N ARG A 70 -10.29 3.63 0.22
CA ARG A 70 -10.60 4.56 -0.88
C ARG A 70 -10.67 6.00 -0.39
N ASP A 71 -11.25 6.22 0.79
CA ASP A 71 -11.29 7.53 1.42
C ASP A 71 -9.87 8.06 1.68
N VAL A 72 -8.98 7.23 2.24
CA VAL A 72 -7.55 7.56 2.41
C VAL A 72 -6.90 7.93 1.08
N ILE A 73 -6.98 7.05 0.07
CA ILE A 73 -6.38 7.27 -1.26
C ILE A 73 -6.90 8.55 -1.91
N SER A 74 -8.17 8.91 -1.70
CA SER A 74 -8.78 10.10 -2.29
C SER A 74 -8.47 11.39 -1.54
N THR A 75 -8.05 11.30 -0.27
CA THR A 75 -7.86 12.48 0.59
C THR A 75 -6.42 12.98 0.59
N VAL A 76 -5.43 12.07 0.68
CA VAL A 76 -4.02 12.47 0.72
C VAL A 76 -3.47 12.72 -0.69
N SER A 77 -2.51 13.63 -0.81
CA SER A 77 -1.81 13.89 -2.08
C SER A 77 -0.63 12.92 -2.32
N LEU A 78 -0.19 12.24 -1.26
CA LEU A 78 0.89 11.28 -1.27
C LEU A 78 0.51 9.95 -1.94
N PRO A 79 1.48 9.21 -2.51
CA PRO A 79 1.25 7.86 -2.99
C PRO A 79 0.87 6.93 -1.82
N CYS A 80 -0.21 6.18 -2.01
CA CYS A 80 -0.65 5.17 -1.08
C CYS A 80 -0.22 3.78 -1.54
N GLY A 81 0.32 2.97 -0.64
CA GLY A 81 0.52 1.53 -0.84
C GLY A 81 -0.28 0.69 0.14
N ILE A 82 -0.25 -0.63 -0.06
CA ILE A 82 -0.96 -1.59 0.76
C ILE A 82 -0.05 -2.73 1.20
N PHE A 83 -0.05 -3.05 2.49
CA PHE A 83 0.50 -4.30 2.98
C PHE A 83 -0.57 -5.39 2.93
N ILE A 84 -0.28 -6.49 2.22
CA ILE A 84 -1.13 -7.67 2.14
C ILE A 84 -0.29 -8.93 2.38
N GLY A 85 -0.74 -9.84 3.23
CA GLY A 85 0.00 -11.08 3.46
C GLY A 85 -0.37 -11.76 4.76
N GLY A 86 -1.26 -12.74 4.70
CA GLY A 86 -1.76 -13.46 5.87
C GLY A 86 -2.25 -14.86 5.53
N ALA A 87 -3.15 -15.40 6.34
CA ALA A 87 -3.55 -16.81 6.31
C ALA A 87 -4.21 -17.29 5.00
N LYS A 88 -4.75 -16.39 4.16
CA LYS A 88 -5.41 -16.75 2.91
C LYS A 88 -4.51 -16.49 1.70
N PRO A 89 -4.30 -17.48 0.82
CA PRO A 89 -3.64 -17.27 -0.45
C PRO A 89 -4.37 -16.22 -1.28
N LEU A 90 -3.62 -15.32 -1.91
CA LEU A 90 -4.16 -14.35 -2.85
C LEU A 90 -4.68 -15.08 -4.10
N THR A 91 -5.85 -14.72 -4.61
CA THR A 91 -6.33 -15.18 -5.92
C THR A 91 -6.08 -14.11 -6.98
N PRO A 92 -6.00 -14.48 -8.29
CA PRO A 92 -5.89 -13.50 -9.37
C PRO A 92 -7.03 -12.47 -9.38
N GLU A 93 -8.26 -12.87 -9.06
CA GLU A 93 -9.44 -11.99 -9.04
C GLU A 93 -9.36 -10.97 -7.90
N TYR A 94 -8.90 -11.41 -6.73
CA TYR A 94 -8.68 -10.52 -5.60
C TYR A 94 -7.53 -9.56 -5.87
N TRP A 95 -6.45 -10.05 -6.50
CA TRP A 95 -5.36 -9.18 -6.94
C TRP A 95 -5.80 -8.14 -7.97
N GLU A 96 -6.66 -8.48 -8.93
CA GLU A 96 -7.20 -7.49 -9.88
C GLU A 96 -7.93 -6.35 -9.19
N THR A 97 -8.67 -6.66 -8.12
CA THR A 97 -9.34 -5.65 -7.27
C THR A 97 -8.33 -4.71 -6.61
N ILE A 98 -7.20 -5.23 -6.14
CA ILE A 98 -6.13 -4.44 -5.52
C ILE A 98 -5.36 -3.63 -6.58
N ALA A 99 -4.97 -4.25 -7.69
CA ALA A 99 -4.18 -3.65 -8.75
C ALA A 99 -4.89 -2.46 -9.43
N THR A 100 -6.23 -2.46 -9.40
CA THR A 100 -7.06 -1.37 -9.95
C THR A 100 -7.55 -0.37 -8.91
N ALA A 101 -7.31 -0.61 -7.61
CA ALA A 101 -7.71 0.27 -6.52
C ALA A 101 -6.94 1.60 -6.47
N GLY A 102 -5.82 1.67 -7.19
CA GLY A 102 -5.04 2.89 -7.33
C GLY A 102 -3.82 3.01 -6.42
N PHE A 103 -3.38 1.89 -5.83
CA PHE A 103 -2.14 1.83 -5.06
C PHE A 103 -0.90 2.07 -5.93
N ALA A 104 0.06 2.80 -5.39
CA ALA A 104 1.37 2.99 -6.00
C ALA A 104 2.28 1.77 -5.80
N PHE A 105 2.12 1.06 -4.68
CA PHE A 105 2.91 -0.13 -4.35
C PHE A 105 2.12 -1.11 -3.48
N VAL A 106 2.57 -2.36 -3.47
CA VAL A 106 2.15 -3.42 -2.56
C VAL A 106 3.38 -3.89 -1.79
N ASP A 107 3.22 -4.13 -0.49
CA ASP A 107 4.22 -4.73 0.38
C ASP A 107 3.75 -6.13 0.81
N MET A 108 4.61 -7.14 0.65
CA MET A 108 4.33 -8.52 1.04
C MET A 108 5.61 -9.27 1.40
N TYR A 109 5.48 -10.35 2.18
CA TYR A 109 6.53 -11.34 2.31
C TYR A 109 6.73 -12.15 1.03
N ALA A 110 7.98 -12.43 0.67
CA ALA A 110 8.35 -13.14 -0.55
C ALA A 110 7.70 -14.52 -0.66
N HIS A 111 7.61 -15.24 0.45
CA HIS A 111 6.99 -16.57 0.50
C HIS A 111 5.45 -16.53 0.41
N GLN A 112 4.84 -15.35 0.55
CA GLN A 112 3.39 -15.12 0.42
C GLN A 112 3.02 -14.47 -0.92
N MET A 113 3.97 -13.97 -1.71
CA MET A 113 3.70 -13.27 -2.97
C MET A 113 3.59 -14.25 -4.14
N PRO A 114 2.40 -14.44 -4.74
CA PRO A 114 2.26 -15.30 -5.92
C PRO A 114 2.94 -14.68 -7.14
N LEU A 115 3.37 -15.54 -8.08
CA LEU A 115 4.04 -15.09 -9.31
C LEU A 115 3.20 -14.13 -10.16
N PHE A 116 1.87 -14.26 -10.16
CA PHE A 116 1.00 -13.33 -10.89
C PHE A 116 1.01 -11.93 -10.29
N VAL A 117 1.24 -11.78 -8.98
CA VAL A 117 1.44 -10.47 -8.33
C VAL A 117 2.82 -9.94 -8.70
N LEU A 118 3.85 -10.78 -8.53
CA LEU A 118 5.24 -10.41 -8.80
C LEU A 118 5.42 -9.89 -10.24
N ASN A 119 4.81 -10.56 -11.21
CA ASN A 119 4.91 -10.24 -12.63
C ASN A 119 4.03 -9.06 -13.09
N ASP A 120 3.11 -8.55 -12.26
CA ASP A 120 2.16 -7.51 -12.68
C ASP A 120 2.74 -6.09 -12.54
N SER A 121 3.22 -5.48 -13.62
CA SER A 121 3.87 -4.16 -13.57
C SER A 121 2.98 -2.97 -13.21
N ARG A 122 1.65 -3.13 -13.02
CA ARG A 122 0.73 -2.02 -12.67
C ARG A 122 1.00 -1.43 -11.29
N VAL A 123 1.45 -2.27 -10.35
CA VAL A 123 1.73 -1.89 -8.97
C VAL A 123 3.19 -2.25 -8.65
N ARG A 124 3.92 -1.33 -7.99
CA ARG A 124 5.31 -1.57 -7.55
C ARG A 124 5.34 -2.52 -6.35
N LYS A 125 6.46 -3.19 -6.10
CA LYS A 125 6.57 -4.20 -5.03
C LYS A 125 7.63 -3.77 -4.02
N PHE A 126 7.25 -3.82 -2.77
CA PHE A 126 8.17 -4.07 -1.67
C PHE A 126 8.03 -5.54 -1.28
N LEU A 127 9.18 -6.20 -1.19
CA LEU A 127 9.27 -7.63 -0.96
C LEU A 127 10.16 -7.86 0.25
N ALA A 128 9.57 -8.33 1.35
CA ALA A 128 10.31 -8.71 2.54
C ALA A 128 10.75 -10.18 2.44
N ILE A 129 12.01 -10.46 2.75
CA ILE A 129 12.53 -11.82 2.91
C ILE A 129 12.75 -12.04 4.41
N SER A 130 12.11 -13.05 4.96
CA SER A 130 12.09 -13.41 6.38
C SER A 130 12.57 -14.84 6.59
#